data_AF-H0GYZ8-F1
#
_entry.id   AF-H0GYZ8-F1
#
_cell.length_a   1.000
_cell.length_b   1.000
_cell.length_c   1.000
_cell.angle_alpha   90.00
_cell.angle_beta   90.00
_cell.angle_gamma   90.00
#
_symmetry.space_group_name_H-M   'P 1'
#
loop_
_entity.id
_entity.type
_entity.pdbx_description
1 polymer ?
#
loop_
_entity_poly.entity_id
_entity_poly.type
_entity_poly.pdbx_seq_one_letter_code
_entity_poly.pdbx_strand_id
1 'polypeptide(L)'
;MFLPKRLIVWGVLLVLSLSQFLLYLPTTTCTSSKGLRLCAPQFTITVIGGSSTANEFIASVREFLRLISYLTIDMGWSNEFTDPSVYEDENLVDTFQPDKIFELNYFGFCKRSNKSKIYCTSNENYGMDVLEVLVRDVGIQLGNISTTRSNETKQFGDSLVLTYRLALTSIRDFLKHDKHSGNALSKALIGTPDPNVKDPSPTKNYLKGVNLAYILMMFNGMVFTLQC
;
A
#
# COMPACT_ATOMS: atom_id res chain seq x y z
N MET A 1 -25.01 50.93 -21.19
CA MET A 1 -24.38 49.97 -22.13
C MET A 1 -23.08 49.38 -21.54
N PHE A 2 -23.07 48.92 -20.27
CA PHE A 2 -21.85 48.45 -19.57
C PHE A 2 -21.92 47.00 -19.05
N LEU A 3 -23.13 46.41 -19.01
CA LEU A 3 -23.36 45.04 -18.55
C LEU A 3 -22.78 43.94 -19.47
N PRO A 4 -22.90 44.00 -20.82
CA PRO A 4 -22.42 42.90 -21.66
C PRO A 4 -20.90 42.78 -21.65
N LYS A 5 -20.18 43.92 -21.59
CA LYS A 5 -18.71 43.93 -21.51
C LYS A 5 -18.20 43.35 -20.20
N ARG A 6 -18.86 43.63 -19.08
CA ARG A 6 -18.51 43.04 -17.78
C ARG A 6 -18.77 41.53 -17.75
N LEU A 7 -19.89 41.06 -18.31
CA LEU A 7 -20.20 39.63 -18.37
C LEU A 7 -19.19 38.84 -19.19
N ILE A 8 -18.72 39.39 -20.32
CA ILE A 8 -17.68 38.74 -21.14
C ILE A 8 -16.36 38.63 -20.36
N VAL A 9 -15.95 39.68 -19.65
CA VAL A 9 -14.71 39.65 -18.83
C VAL A 9 -14.80 38.61 -17.72
N TRP A 10 -15.91 38.53 -17.00
CA TRP A 10 -16.12 37.52 -15.96
C TRP A 10 -16.18 36.09 -16.53
N GLY A 11 -16.79 35.90 -17.70
CA GLY A 11 -16.81 34.62 -18.39
C GLY A 11 -15.41 34.14 -18.77
N VAL A 12 -14.57 35.04 -19.32
CA VAL A 12 -13.17 34.72 -19.67
C VAL A 12 -12.35 34.42 -18.42
N LEU A 13 -12.53 35.18 -17.33
CA LEU A 13 -11.87 34.93 -16.05
C LEU A 13 -12.25 33.57 -15.44
N LEU A 14 -13.53 33.21 -15.53
CA LEU A 14 -14.03 31.93 -15.05
C LEU A 14 -13.49 30.76 -15.88
N VAL A 15 -13.45 30.90 -17.21
CA VAL A 15 -12.85 29.88 -18.09
C VAL A 15 -11.36 29.72 -17.82
N LEU A 16 -10.62 30.83 -17.65
CA LEU A 16 -9.21 30.78 -17.28
C LEU A 16 -9.00 30.11 -15.92
N SER A 17 -9.77 30.47 -14.89
CA SER A 17 -9.65 29.84 -13.57
C SER A 17 -10.05 28.37 -13.60
N LEU A 18 -11.10 28.01 -14.35
CA LEU A 18 -11.54 26.63 -14.51
C LEU A 18 -10.49 25.81 -15.27
N SER A 19 -9.87 26.40 -16.30
CA SER A 19 -8.79 25.75 -17.04
C SER A 19 -7.54 25.54 -16.18
N GLN A 20 -7.18 26.53 -15.33
CA GLN A 20 -6.11 26.38 -14.36
C GLN A 20 -6.44 25.30 -13.33
N PHE A 21 -7.68 25.27 -12.84
CA PHE A 21 -8.15 24.24 -11.91
C PHE A 21 -8.12 22.84 -12.55
N LEU A 22 -8.59 22.70 -13.79
CA LEU A 22 -8.55 21.46 -14.57
C LEU A 22 -7.12 20.98 -14.85
N LEU A 23 -6.17 21.90 -15.07
CA LEU A 23 -4.75 21.58 -15.23
C LEU A 23 -4.07 21.20 -13.90
N TYR A 24 -4.60 21.67 -12.77
CA TYR A 24 -4.15 21.30 -11.43
C TYR A 24 -4.83 20.04 -10.88
N LEU A 25 -5.89 19.55 -11.54
CA LEU A 25 -6.43 18.23 -11.20
C LEU A 25 -5.34 17.19 -11.47
N PRO A 26 -5.05 16.31 -10.49
CA PRO A 26 -4.03 15.30 -10.65
C PRO A 26 -4.41 14.44 -11.87
N THR A 27 -3.67 14.61 -12.97
CA THR A 27 -3.82 13.77 -14.15
C THR A 27 -3.55 12.32 -13.73
N THR A 28 -4.39 11.38 -14.18
CA THR A 28 -4.28 9.93 -13.98
C THR A 28 -3.02 9.39 -14.66
N THR A 29 -1.83 9.74 -14.14
CA THR A 29 -0.58 9.54 -14.88
C THR A 29 -0.02 8.15 -14.73
N CYS A 30 -0.20 7.49 -13.58
CA CYS A 30 0.49 6.24 -13.27
C CYS A 30 -0.26 5.07 -13.96
N THR A 31 0.03 4.88 -15.24
CA THR A 31 -0.53 3.81 -16.08
C THR A 31 0.56 2.85 -16.54
N SER A 32 0.24 1.55 -16.55
CA SER A 32 1.09 0.49 -17.09
C SER A 32 0.89 0.38 -18.62
N SER A 33 1.09 1.48 -19.34
CA SER A 33 1.08 1.48 -20.80
C SER A 33 2.47 1.08 -21.33
N LYS A 34 2.52 0.21 -22.35
CA LYS A 34 3.75 -0.34 -22.94
C LYS A 34 4.73 0.69 -23.52
N GLY A 35 4.37 1.98 -23.59
CA GLY A 35 5.20 3.03 -24.21
C GLY A 35 5.76 4.08 -23.26
N LEU A 36 5.02 4.53 -22.25
CA LEU A 36 5.49 5.54 -21.29
C LEU A 36 5.02 5.18 -19.87
N ARG A 37 5.97 4.80 -19.01
CA ARG A 37 5.79 4.64 -17.56
C ARG A 37 5.92 6.02 -16.90
N LEU A 38 4.96 6.90 -17.17
CA LEU A 38 4.90 8.20 -16.54
C LEU A 38 4.13 8.08 -15.22
N CYS A 39 4.57 8.80 -14.22
CA CYS A 39 3.83 9.06 -13.00
C CYS A 39 4.25 10.46 -12.58
N ALA A 40 3.27 11.33 -12.36
CA ALA A 40 3.48 12.61 -11.72
C ALA A 40 3.24 12.37 -10.22
N PRO A 41 4.29 12.06 -9.43
CA PRO A 41 4.12 11.79 -8.01
C PRO A 41 3.64 13.04 -7.29
N GLN A 42 2.66 12.87 -6.40
CA GLN A 42 2.30 13.86 -5.40
C GLN A 42 3.25 13.78 -4.20
N PHE A 43 3.72 12.58 -3.87
CA PHE A 43 4.74 12.35 -2.86
C PHE A 43 5.52 11.07 -3.16
N THR A 44 6.69 10.95 -2.55
CA THR A 44 7.58 9.78 -2.68
C THR A 44 7.84 9.17 -1.32
N ILE A 45 7.82 7.84 -1.22
CA ILE A 45 8.14 7.12 0.01
C ILE A 45 9.27 6.13 -0.20
N THR A 46 10.03 5.94 0.87
CA THR A 46 11.07 4.93 1.01
C THR A 46 10.97 4.37 2.42
N VAL A 47 10.97 3.05 2.57
CA VAL A 47 10.93 2.44 3.90
C VAL A 47 12.36 2.26 4.40
N ILE A 48 12.67 2.88 5.54
CA ILE A 48 13.99 2.81 6.18
C ILE A 48 13.84 2.40 7.65
N GLY A 49 14.76 1.56 8.14
CA GLY A 49 14.84 1.17 9.54
C GLY A 49 15.49 2.27 10.38
N GLY A 50 14.72 3.30 10.78
CA GLY A 50 15.25 4.44 11.54
C GLY A 50 15.59 4.16 13.01
N SER A 51 15.18 3.01 13.56
CA SER A 51 15.47 2.57 14.94
C SER A 51 15.75 1.07 14.99
N SER A 52 16.39 0.57 16.06
CA SER A 52 16.67 -0.88 16.23
C SER A 52 15.41 -1.71 16.12
N THR A 53 14.35 -1.32 16.84
CA THR A 53 13.07 -2.01 16.83
C THR A 53 12.41 -2.00 15.45
N ALA A 54 12.47 -0.87 14.73
CA ALA A 54 11.95 -0.80 13.37
C ALA A 54 12.75 -1.69 12.40
N ASN A 55 14.08 -1.75 12.58
CA ASN A 55 14.94 -2.59 11.76
C ASN A 55 14.68 -4.09 11.98
N GLU A 56 14.55 -4.52 13.24
CA GLU A 56 14.19 -5.91 13.60
C GLU A 56 12.80 -6.29 13.07
N PHE A 57 11.83 -5.39 13.20
CA PHE A 57 10.49 -5.60 12.64
C PHE A 57 10.53 -5.75 11.11
N ILE A 58 11.20 -4.82 10.42
CA ILE A 58 11.33 -4.87 8.95
C ILE A 58 12.05 -6.15 8.53
N ALA A 59 13.13 -6.54 9.21
CA ALA A 59 13.84 -7.79 8.93
C ALA A 59 12.93 -9.02 9.08
N SER A 60 12.15 -9.08 10.16
CA SER A 60 11.19 -10.16 10.41
C SER A 60 10.13 -10.27 9.31
N VAL A 61 9.60 -9.12 8.86
CA VAL A 61 8.64 -9.06 7.76
C VAL A 61 9.28 -9.51 6.45
N ARG A 62 10.52 -9.11 6.17
CA ARG A 62 11.25 -9.54 4.95
C ARG A 62 11.48 -11.05 4.94
N GLU A 63 11.87 -11.66 6.06
CA GLU A 63 12.02 -13.11 6.16
C GLU A 63 10.68 -13.84 5.98
N PHE A 64 9.59 -13.29 6.53
CA PHE A 64 8.26 -13.82 6.30
C PHE A 64 7.86 -13.76 4.82
N LEU A 65 8.16 -12.66 4.13
CA LEU A 65 7.89 -12.53 2.69
C LEU A 65 8.75 -13.48 1.85
N ARG A 66 10.01 -13.71 2.22
CA ARG A 66 10.88 -14.72 1.59
C ARG A 66 10.27 -16.12 1.73
N LEU A 67 9.81 -16.48 2.93
CA LEU A 67 9.14 -17.76 3.17
C LEU A 67 7.88 -17.92 2.30
N ILE A 68 7.03 -16.89 2.24
CA ILE A 68 5.85 -16.92 1.37
C ILE A 68 6.24 -17.00 -0.10
N SER A 69 7.35 -16.36 -0.50
CA SER A 69 7.85 -16.41 -1.88
C SER A 69 8.17 -17.85 -2.27
N TYR A 70 8.94 -18.57 -1.44
CA TYR A 70 9.24 -19.98 -1.66
C TYR A 70 7.97 -20.83 -1.75
N LEU A 71 7.03 -20.64 -0.81
CA LEU A 71 5.76 -21.36 -0.84
C LEU A 71 4.96 -21.06 -2.13
N THR A 72 4.99 -19.82 -2.61
CA THR A 72 4.26 -19.40 -3.82
C THR A 72 4.89 -19.99 -5.08
N ILE A 73 6.22 -20.05 -5.14
CA ILE A 73 6.95 -20.72 -6.23
C ILE A 73 6.57 -22.21 -6.26
N ASP A 74 6.62 -22.87 -5.11
CA ASP A 74 6.34 -24.30 -4.99
C ASP A 74 4.85 -24.63 -5.25
N MET A 75 3.91 -23.77 -4.83
CA MET A 75 2.48 -23.94 -5.10
C MET A 75 2.08 -23.54 -6.53
N GLY A 76 2.85 -22.70 -7.20
CA GLY A 76 2.65 -22.30 -8.59
C GLY A 76 3.02 -23.38 -9.60
N TRP A 77 3.40 -24.57 -9.15
CA TRP A 77 3.96 -25.65 -9.95
C TRP A 77 2.99 -26.17 -11.03
N SER A 78 3.30 -25.82 -12.29
CA SER A 78 2.91 -26.59 -13.46
C SER A 78 4.02 -27.60 -13.77
N ASN A 79 3.67 -28.84 -14.14
CA ASN A 79 4.50 -30.05 -14.35
C ASN A 79 5.92 -29.97 -15.00
N GLU A 80 6.45 -28.79 -15.32
CA GLU A 80 7.83 -28.55 -15.73
C GLU A 80 8.73 -28.28 -14.51
N PHE A 81 10.03 -28.57 -14.66
CA PHE A 81 11.03 -28.25 -13.64
C PHE A 81 11.15 -26.73 -13.52
N THR A 82 10.84 -26.17 -12.35
CA THR A 82 11.02 -24.74 -12.06
C THR A 82 12.49 -24.35 -12.27
N ASP A 83 12.73 -23.29 -13.04
CA ASP A 83 14.07 -22.76 -13.24
C ASP A 83 14.70 -22.41 -11.87
N PRO A 84 15.89 -22.96 -11.53
CA PRO A 84 16.56 -22.69 -10.25
C PRO A 84 16.79 -21.20 -9.97
N SER A 85 16.89 -20.37 -11.02
CA SER A 85 17.07 -18.91 -10.89
C SER A 85 15.89 -18.22 -10.20
N VAL A 86 14.69 -18.82 -10.19
CA VAL A 86 13.51 -18.25 -9.53
C VAL A 86 13.67 -18.23 -8.00
N TYR A 87 14.53 -19.08 -7.44
CA TYR A 87 14.84 -19.13 -6.01
C TYR A 87 15.95 -18.17 -5.57
N GLU A 88 16.57 -17.45 -6.50
CA GLU A 88 17.58 -16.44 -6.18
C GLU A 88 16.97 -15.29 -5.38
N ASP A 89 17.68 -14.83 -4.34
CA ASP A 89 17.22 -13.77 -3.43
C ASP A 89 16.75 -12.49 -4.14
N GLU A 90 17.30 -12.20 -5.32
CA GLU A 90 16.96 -11.02 -6.12
C GLU A 90 15.56 -11.10 -6.76
N ASN A 91 15.04 -12.33 -6.92
CA ASN A 91 13.75 -12.63 -7.54
C ASN A 91 12.63 -12.87 -6.51
N LEU A 92 12.97 -13.01 -5.23
CA LEU A 92 12.00 -13.16 -4.14
C LEU A 92 11.30 -11.83 -3.82
N VAL A 93 10.15 -11.92 -3.15
CA VAL A 93 9.38 -10.73 -2.77
C VAL A 93 10.13 -9.94 -1.69
N ASP A 94 10.51 -8.71 -2.04
CA ASP A 94 11.15 -7.78 -1.11
C ASP A 94 10.67 -6.34 -1.33
N THR A 95 9.50 -6.04 -0.75
CA THR A 95 8.90 -4.69 -0.73
C THR A 95 9.65 -3.70 0.14
N PHE A 96 10.29 -4.18 1.22
CA PHE A 96 10.87 -3.35 2.28
C PHE A 96 12.38 -3.13 2.12
N GLN A 97 12.90 -3.41 0.93
CA GLN A 97 14.28 -3.18 0.56
C GLN A 97 14.58 -1.65 0.52
N PRO A 98 15.66 -1.15 1.14
CA PRO A 98 15.92 0.29 1.25
C PRO A 98 16.15 1.02 -0.09
N ASP A 99 16.50 0.29 -1.15
CA ASP A 99 16.70 0.82 -2.50
C ASP A 99 15.40 0.99 -3.30
N LYS A 100 14.25 0.60 -2.74
CA LYS A 100 12.95 0.75 -3.40
C LYS A 100 12.35 2.12 -3.10
N ILE A 101 12.07 2.86 -4.16
CA ILE A 101 11.39 4.15 -4.11
C ILE A 101 10.00 3.96 -4.70
N PHE A 102 8.98 4.40 -3.96
CA PHE A 102 7.61 4.42 -4.47
C PHE A 102 7.22 5.86 -4.74
N GLU A 103 6.83 6.12 -5.98
CA GLU A 103 6.29 7.38 -6.48
C GLU A 103 4.76 7.26 -6.48
N LEU A 104 4.08 7.96 -5.57
CA LEU A 104 2.64 7.81 -5.38
C LEU A 104 1.88 9.05 -5.87
N ASN A 105 0.70 8.80 -6.43
CA ASN A 105 -0.36 9.77 -6.51
C ASN A 105 -1.68 9.12 -6.06
N TYR A 106 -2.75 9.92 -5.96
CA TYR A 106 -4.06 9.41 -5.56
C TYR A 106 -4.56 8.23 -6.42
N PHE A 107 -4.22 8.20 -7.71
CA PHE A 107 -4.74 7.22 -8.66
C PHE A 107 -3.85 5.99 -8.85
N GLY A 108 -2.66 5.95 -8.25
CA GLY A 108 -1.71 4.87 -8.48
C GLY A 108 -0.31 5.14 -7.94
N PHE A 109 0.57 4.18 -8.17
CA PHE A 109 1.98 4.31 -7.82
C PHE A 109 2.89 3.68 -8.86
N CYS A 110 4.13 4.13 -8.89
CA CYS A 110 5.23 3.47 -9.58
C CYS A 110 6.32 3.09 -8.59
N LYS A 111 6.86 1.88 -8.74
CA LYS A 111 8.03 1.42 -8.01
C LYS A 111 9.27 1.65 -8.88
N ARG A 112 10.31 2.24 -8.31
CA ARG A 112 11.64 2.36 -8.92
C ARG A 112 12.68 1.69 -8.01
N SER A 113 13.64 1.00 -8.62
CA SER A 113 14.82 0.46 -7.96
C SER A 113 16.05 0.79 -8.80
N ASN A 114 17.21 0.85 -8.15
CA ASN A 114 18.49 1.05 -8.83
C ASN A 114 18.90 -0.13 -9.73
N LYS A 115 18.33 -1.34 -9.51
CA LYS A 115 18.74 -2.58 -10.18
C LYS A 115 17.67 -3.23 -11.07
N SER A 116 16.36 -3.03 -10.81
CA SER A 116 15.30 -3.79 -11.49
C SER A 116 14.00 -3.02 -11.76
N LYS A 117 13.13 -3.66 -12.57
CA LYS A 117 11.99 -3.12 -13.35
C LYS A 117 11.15 -2.06 -12.63
N ILE A 118 11.07 -0.90 -13.28
CA ILE A 118 10.03 0.12 -13.04
C ILE A 118 8.70 -0.51 -13.42
N TYR A 119 7.76 -0.64 -12.48
CA TYR A 119 6.39 -0.94 -12.85
C TYR A 119 5.46 0.05 -12.18
N CYS A 120 4.38 0.37 -12.90
CA CYS A 120 3.37 1.32 -12.49
C CYS A 120 2.05 0.57 -12.41
N THR A 121 1.24 0.88 -11.41
CA THR A 121 -0.09 0.29 -11.27
C THR A 121 -1.07 1.35 -10.77
N SER A 122 -2.31 1.21 -11.21
CA SER A 122 -3.42 2.04 -10.72
C SER A 122 -3.83 1.58 -9.33
N ASN A 123 -4.07 2.52 -8.43
CA ASN A 123 -4.62 2.28 -7.09
C ASN A 123 -6.14 2.29 -7.07
N GLU A 124 -6.83 2.38 -8.23
CA GLU A 124 -8.30 2.36 -8.32
C GLU A 124 -8.97 3.16 -7.18
N ASN A 125 -9.64 2.48 -6.25
CA ASN A 125 -10.42 3.08 -5.16
C ASN A 125 -9.65 3.09 -3.81
N TYR A 126 -8.34 2.84 -3.85
CA TYR A 126 -7.48 2.67 -2.67
C TYR A 126 -6.67 3.95 -2.35
N GLY A 127 -6.65 4.93 -3.25
CA GLY A 127 -6.18 6.29 -2.95
C GLY A 127 -4.69 6.37 -2.59
N MET A 128 -4.39 7.15 -1.56
CA MET A 128 -3.02 7.43 -1.07
C MET A 128 -2.64 6.61 0.17
N ASP A 129 -3.31 5.48 0.43
CA ASP A 129 -2.97 4.63 1.57
C ASP A 129 -1.61 3.94 1.37
N VAL A 130 -0.61 4.40 2.11
CA VAL A 130 0.76 3.85 2.03
C VAL A 130 0.79 2.37 2.42
N LEU A 131 0.02 1.95 3.43
CA LEU A 131 0.03 0.55 3.87
C LEU A 131 -0.59 -0.34 2.80
N GLU A 132 -1.70 0.10 2.20
CA GLU A 132 -2.32 -0.66 1.10
C GLU A 132 -1.43 -0.70 -0.14
N VAL A 133 -0.68 0.35 -0.45
CA VAL A 133 0.31 0.34 -1.55
C VAL A 133 1.41 -0.68 -1.29
N LEU A 134 1.95 -0.76 -0.07
CA LEU A 134 2.96 -1.75 0.27
C LEU A 134 2.39 -3.17 0.19
N VAL A 135 1.19 -3.40 0.71
CA VAL A 135 0.50 -4.70 0.61
C VAL A 135 0.23 -5.07 -0.86
N ARG A 136 -0.18 -4.11 -1.69
CA ARG A 136 -0.40 -4.29 -3.12
C ARG A 136 0.89 -4.69 -3.85
N ASP A 137 2.01 -4.05 -3.54
CA ASP A 137 3.32 -4.40 -4.10
C ASP A 137 3.76 -5.82 -3.70
N VAL A 138 3.48 -6.26 -2.47
CA VAL A 138 3.69 -7.66 -2.06
C VAL A 138 2.88 -8.59 -2.95
N GLY A 139 1.58 -8.33 -3.12
CA GLY A 139 0.70 -9.17 -3.95
C GLY A 139 1.12 -9.22 -5.42
N ILE A 140 1.53 -8.08 -6.00
CA ILE A 140 2.02 -8.02 -7.38
C ILE A 140 3.30 -8.85 -7.57
N GLN A 141 4.24 -8.75 -6.62
CA GLN A 141 5.47 -9.55 -6.69
C GLN A 141 5.17 -11.04 -6.50
N LEU A 142 4.27 -11.42 -5.58
CA LEU A 142 3.82 -12.80 -5.41
C LEU A 142 3.15 -13.36 -6.69
N GLY A 143 2.30 -12.57 -7.34
CA GLY A 143 1.71 -12.96 -8.62
C GLY A 143 2.75 -13.11 -9.72
N ASN A 144 3.81 -12.29 -9.72
CA ASN A 144 4.86 -12.34 -10.73
C ASN A 144 5.76 -13.58 -10.59
N ILE A 145 5.99 -14.06 -9.36
CA ILE A 145 6.74 -15.30 -9.11
C ILE A 145 5.89 -16.56 -9.28
N SER A 146 4.56 -16.43 -9.28
CA SER A 146 3.66 -17.54 -9.58
C SER A 146 3.73 -17.87 -11.07
N THR A 147 4.49 -18.91 -11.42
CA THR A 147 4.75 -19.35 -12.81
C THR A 147 3.46 -19.62 -13.61
N THR A 148 2.39 -20.07 -12.94
CA THR A 148 1.09 -20.37 -13.57
C THR A 148 0.22 -19.13 -13.85
N ARG A 149 0.41 -18.00 -13.15
CA ARG A 149 -0.48 -16.81 -13.24
C ARG A 149 0.25 -15.47 -13.33
N SER A 150 1.46 -15.47 -13.89
CA SER A 150 2.32 -14.28 -14.05
C SER A 150 1.70 -13.12 -14.86
N ASN A 151 0.60 -13.36 -15.59
CA ASN A 151 -0.15 -12.30 -16.29
C ASN A 151 -1.24 -11.62 -15.43
N GLU A 152 -1.56 -12.15 -14.26
CA GLU A 152 -2.65 -11.68 -13.39
C GLU A 152 -2.14 -10.98 -12.12
N THR A 153 -0.92 -10.44 -12.15
CA THR A 153 -0.26 -9.82 -10.98
C THR A 153 -1.07 -8.71 -10.32
N LYS A 154 -1.83 -7.94 -11.12
CA LYS A 154 -2.73 -6.91 -10.60
C LYS A 154 -3.83 -7.51 -9.71
N GLN A 155 -4.45 -8.62 -10.13
CA GLN A 155 -5.51 -9.28 -9.37
C GLN A 155 -4.99 -9.84 -8.05
N PHE A 156 -3.76 -10.37 -8.02
CA PHE A 156 -3.11 -10.77 -6.77
C PHE A 156 -2.87 -9.58 -5.83
N GLY A 157 -2.41 -8.45 -6.38
CA GLY A 157 -2.31 -7.19 -5.63
C GLY A 157 -3.64 -6.75 -5.03
N ASP A 158 -4.70 -6.69 -5.84
CA ASP A 158 -6.05 -6.31 -5.40
C ASP A 158 -6.60 -7.26 -4.33
N SER A 159 -6.41 -8.57 -4.52
CA SER A 159 -6.87 -9.59 -3.59
C SER A 159 -6.19 -9.47 -2.23
N LEU A 160 -4.86 -9.25 -2.22
CA LEU A 160 -4.12 -9.11 -0.97
C LEU A 160 -4.48 -7.83 -0.22
N VAL A 161 -4.75 -6.73 -0.93
CA VAL A 161 -5.26 -5.49 -0.32
C VAL A 161 -6.64 -5.73 0.29
N LEU A 162 -7.54 -6.43 -0.39
CA LEU A 162 -8.84 -6.80 0.17
C LEU A 162 -8.68 -7.64 1.43
N THR A 163 -7.82 -8.67 1.41
CA THR A 163 -7.51 -9.49 2.58
C THR A 163 -6.98 -8.64 3.73
N TYR A 164 -6.10 -7.69 3.45
CA TYR A 164 -5.60 -6.74 4.45
C TYR A 164 -6.71 -5.92 5.09
N ARG A 165 -7.63 -5.34 4.31
CA ARG A 165 -8.77 -4.57 4.85
C ARG A 165 -9.66 -5.41 5.76
N LEU A 166 -9.96 -6.64 5.34
CA LEU A 166 -10.76 -7.59 6.12
C LEU A 166 -10.05 -7.98 7.42
N ALA A 167 -8.75 -8.31 7.34
CA ALA A 167 -7.93 -8.62 8.50
C ALA A 167 -7.85 -7.44 9.47
N LEU A 168 -7.62 -6.24 8.97
CA LEU A 168 -7.54 -5.02 9.79
C LEU A 168 -8.85 -4.74 10.53
N THR A 169 -9.99 -4.89 9.84
CA THR A 169 -11.32 -4.72 10.43
C THR A 169 -11.57 -5.79 11.50
N SER A 170 -11.27 -7.06 11.19
CA SER A 170 -11.41 -8.17 12.13
C SER A 170 -10.54 -8.00 13.38
N ILE A 171 -9.26 -7.62 13.21
CA ILE A 171 -8.33 -7.36 14.33
C ILE A 171 -8.85 -6.19 15.17
N ARG A 172 -9.32 -5.12 14.54
CA ARG A 172 -9.87 -3.97 15.25
C ARG A 172 -11.09 -4.35 16.09
N ASP A 173 -12.01 -5.10 15.50
CA ASP A 173 -13.22 -5.53 16.19
C ASP A 173 -12.89 -6.50 17.33
N PHE A 174 -11.98 -7.45 17.10
CA PHE A 174 -11.46 -8.33 18.14
C PHE A 174 -10.88 -7.55 19.32
N LEU A 175 -9.97 -6.60 19.07
CA LEU A 175 -9.34 -5.81 20.13
C LEU A 175 -10.34 -4.88 20.86
N LYS A 176 -11.34 -4.36 20.16
CA LYS A 176 -12.40 -3.55 20.79
C LYS A 176 -13.27 -4.39 21.72
N HIS A 177 -13.71 -5.57 21.27
CA HIS A 177 -14.53 -6.47 22.07
C HIS A 177 -13.75 -7.03 23.27
N ASP A 178 -12.49 -7.44 23.07
CA ASP A 178 -11.63 -7.93 24.15
C ASP A 178 -11.31 -6.83 25.18
N LYS A 179 -11.22 -5.56 24.77
CA LYS A 179 -11.11 -4.42 25.70
C LYS A 179 -12.32 -4.32 26.62
N HIS A 180 -13.54 -4.58 26.12
CA HIS A 180 -14.74 -4.64 26.95
C HIS A 180 -14.75 -5.85 27.90
N SER A 181 -14.03 -6.92 27.55
CA SER A 181 -13.90 -8.17 28.32
C SER A 181 -12.66 -8.22 29.24
N GLY A 182 -11.96 -7.11 29.46
CA GLY A 182 -10.80 -7.04 30.38
C GLY A 182 -9.42 -7.38 29.75
N ASN A 183 -9.35 -7.43 28.42
CA ASN A 183 -8.15 -7.70 27.62
C ASN A 183 -7.52 -9.10 27.83
N ALA A 184 -8.31 -10.11 28.20
CA ALA A 184 -7.78 -11.42 28.58
C ALA A 184 -7.08 -12.13 27.40
N LEU A 185 -7.71 -12.12 26.22
CA LEU A 185 -7.18 -12.82 25.05
C LEU A 185 -6.05 -12.05 24.37
N SER A 186 -6.16 -10.72 24.30
CA SER A 186 -5.07 -9.89 23.75
C SER A 186 -3.83 -9.88 24.64
N LYS A 187 -3.96 -10.00 25.97
CA LYS A 187 -2.81 -10.19 26.87
C LYS A 187 -2.15 -11.56 26.66
N ALA A 188 -2.92 -12.60 26.36
CA ALA A 188 -2.37 -13.92 26.05
C ALA A 188 -1.63 -13.95 24.70
N LEU A 189 -2.14 -13.24 23.68
CA LEU A 189 -1.52 -13.18 22.34
C LEU A 189 -0.34 -12.21 22.25
N ILE A 190 -0.46 -11.01 22.83
CA ILE A 190 0.52 -9.91 22.69
C ILE A 190 1.57 -9.99 23.81
N GLY A 191 1.32 -10.79 24.84
CA GLY A 191 2.15 -10.91 26.03
C GLY A 191 1.71 -9.98 27.16
N THR A 192 1.94 -10.43 28.39
CA THR A 192 1.72 -9.62 29.59
C THR A 192 2.90 -8.67 29.79
N PRO A 193 2.67 -7.36 30.03
CA PRO A 193 3.75 -6.44 30.37
C PRO A 193 4.46 -6.88 31.64
N ASP A 194 5.78 -6.68 31.70
CA ASP A 194 6.56 -6.85 32.92
C ASP A 194 6.00 -5.91 34.00
N PRO A 195 5.60 -6.44 35.18
CA PRO A 195 5.01 -5.64 36.25
C PRO A 195 5.93 -4.52 36.77
N ASN A 196 7.23 -4.56 36.46
CA ASN A 196 8.21 -3.55 36.89
C ASN A 196 8.30 -2.33 35.96
N VAL A 197 7.70 -2.38 34.77
CA VAL A 197 7.78 -1.28 33.79
C VAL A 197 6.47 -0.51 33.76
N LYS A 198 6.50 0.78 34.12
CA LYS A 198 5.36 1.72 34.10
C LYS A 198 4.90 2.10 32.68
N ASP A 199 5.15 1.27 31.67
CA ASP A 199 4.75 1.57 30.31
C ASP A 199 3.27 1.25 30.08
N PRO A 200 2.58 2.03 29.23
CA PRO A 200 1.21 1.72 28.86
C PRO A 200 1.12 0.30 28.29
N SER A 201 0.07 -0.43 28.66
CA SER A 201 -0.07 -1.84 28.26
C SER A 201 0.15 -2.04 26.75
N PRO A 202 0.93 -3.05 26.33
CA PRO A 202 1.28 -3.26 24.92
C PRO A 202 0.03 -3.37 24.04
N THR A 203 -1.04 -3.96 24.57
CA THR A 203 -2.38 -4.01 23.96
C THR A 203 -2.93 -2.62 23.58
N LYS A 204 -2.74 -1.60 24.43
CA LYS A 204 -3.24 -0.24 24.18
C LYS A 204 -2.48 0.43 23.04
N ASN A 205 -1.16 0.21 22.95
CA ASN A 205 -0.35 0.74 21.86
C ASN A 205 -0.65 0.03 20.54
N TYR A 206 -0.85 -1.29 20.59
CA TYR A 206 -1.27 -2.07 19.42
C TYR A 206 -2.64 -1.62 18.90
N LEU A 207 -3.63 -1.44 19.79
CA LEU A 207 -4.94 -0.92 19.43
C LEU A 207 -4.87 0.50 18.84
N LYS A 208 -3.95 1.36 19.30
CA LYS A 208 -3.73 2.68 18.69
C LYS A 208 -3.22 2.55 17.25
N GLY A 209 -2.24 1.68 17.00
CA GLY A 209 -1.70 1.42 15.66
C GLY A 209 -2.77 0.88 14.70
N VAL A 210 -3.54 -0.12 15.15
CA VAL A 210 -4.66 -0.69 14.38
C VAL A 210 -5.73 0.35 14.09
N ASN A 211 -6.08 1.20 15.07
CA ASN A 211 -7.04 2.28 14.83
C ASN A 211 -6.50 3.34 13.86
N LEU A 212 -5.22 3.68 13.92
CA LEU A 212 -4.60 4.62 12.99
C LEU A 212 -4.68 4.09 11.56
N ALA A 213 -4.26 2.84 11.34
CA ALA A 213 -4.35 2.18 10.04
C ALA A 213 -5.80 2.13 9.53
N TYR A 214 -6.76 1.80 10.41
CA TYR A 214 -8.18 1.77 10.03
C TYR A 214 -8.72 3.15 9.66
N ILE A 215 -8.32 4.21 10.39
CA ILE A 215 -8.74 5.58 10.08
C ILE A 215 -8.19 6.03 8.72
N LEU A 216 -6.93 5.70 8.42
CA LEU A 216 -6.31 5.98 7.11
C LEU A 216 -7.07 5.28 5.97
N MET A 217 -7.38 3.99 6.15
CA MET A 217 -8.19 3.21 5.20
C MET A 217 -9.56 3.88 4.95
N MET A 218 -10.28 4.27 6.02
CA MET A 218 -11.58 4.92 5.89
C MET A 218 -11.51 6.32 5.27
N PHE A 219 -10.46 7.08 5.62
CA PHE A 219 -10.23 8.41 5.07
C PHE A 219 -10.02 8.36 3.56
N ASN A 220 -9.21 7.41 3.08
CA ASN A 220 -9.02 7.21 1.64
C ASN A 220 -10.32 6.84 0.92
N GLY A 221 -11.15 5.98 1.52
CA GLY A 221 -12.47 5.65 0.99
C GLY A 221 -13.41 6.86 0.90
N MET A 222 -13.41 7.75 1.91
CA MET A 222 -14.21 8.98 1.88
C MET A 222 -13.73 9.98 0.83
N VAL A 223 -12.41 10.17 0.69
CA VAL A 223 -11.84 11.04 -0.34
C VAL A 223 -12.20 10.55 -1.74
N PHE A 224 -12.25 9.23 -1.94
CA PHE A 224 -12.65 8.63 -3.22
C PHE A 224 -14.08 9.00 -3.58
N THR A 225 -15.01 8.83 -2.63
CA THR A 225 -16.42 9.18 -2.84
C THR A 225 -16.68 10.68 -3.05
N LEU A 226 -15.73 11.55 -2.69
CA LEU A 226 -15.82 12.99 -2.90
C LEU A 226 -15.20 13.45 -4.24
N GLN A 227 -14.37 12.61 -4.86
CA GLN A 227 -13.68 12.90 -6.12
C GLN A 227 -14.35 12.26 -7.35
N CYS A 228 -15.22 11.26 -7.14
CA CYS A 228 -16.10 10.67 -8.16
C CYS A 228 -17.47 11.33 -8.17
#